data_AF-A0A2I0Q930-F1
#
_entry.id   AF-A0A2I0Q930-F1
#
_cell.length_a   1.000
_cell.length_b   1.000
_cell.length_c   1.000
_cell.angle_alpha   90.00
_cell.angle_beta   90.00
_cell.angle_gamma   90.00
#
_symmetry.space_group_name_H-M   'P 1'
#
loop_
_entity.id
_entity.type
_entity.pdbx_description
1 polymer ?
#
loop_
_entity_poly.entity_id
_entity_poly.type
_entity_poly.pdbx_seq_one_letter_code
_entity_poly.pdbx_strand_id
1 'polypeptide(L)'
;FKKLKVEYDKLASTPNISPARLKINEDELMKKYERIENFSAYMEEEIQKKQLELLKPFQNLLIEAIATVAKADNFTYIFDSSTLLHKNGEDIGPKVKIILGIKE
;
A
#
# COMPACT_ATOMS: atom_id res chain seq x y z
N PHE A 1 -14.82 8.32 19.21
CA PHE A 1 -15.26 6.96 19.53
C PHE A 1 -15.38 6.70 21.03
N LYS A 2 -14.29 6.69 21.83
CA LYS A 2 -14.36 6.49 23.30
C LYS A 2 -15.39 7.38 24.01
N LYS A 3 -15.46 8.67 23.63
CA LYS A 3 -16.45 9.62 24.18
C LYS A 3 -17.90 9.21 23.91
N LEU A 4 -18.20 8.66 22.72
CA LEU A 4 -19.56 8.30 22.32
C LEU A 4 -20.03 7.00 23.00
N LYS A 5 -19.13 6.03 23.16
CA LYS A 5 -19.43 4.83 23.95
C LYS A 5 -19.73 5.19 25.41
N VAL A 6 -18.91 6.06 26.00
CA VAL A 6 -19.13 6.58 27.36
C VAL A 6 -20.46 7.34 27.47
N GLU A 7 -20.87 8.06 26.43
CA GLU A 7 -22.15 8.76 26.39
C GLU A 7 -23.34 7.80 26.30
N TYR A 8 -23.24 6.77 25.47
CA TYR A 8 -24.21 5.68 25.40
C TYR A 8 -24.34 4.95 26.74
N ASP A 9 -23.23 4.56 27.37
CA ASP A 9 -23.22 3.84 28.66
C ASP A 9 -23.87 4.69 29.77
N LYS A 10 -23.66 6.00 29.75
CA LYS A 10 -24.31 6.95 30.67
C LYS A 10 -25.82 7.07 30.41
N LEU A 11 -26.24 7.17 29.15
CA LEU A 11 -27.66 7.21 28.78
C LEU A 11 -28.38 5.91 29.17
N ALA A 12 -27.75 4.76 28.93
CA ALA A 12 -28.27 3.44 29.31
C ALA A 12 -28.43 3.27 30.82
N SER A 13 -27.56 3.91 31.61
CA SER A 13 -27.61 3.89 33.08
C SER A 13 -28.54 4.94 33.69
N THR A 14 -29.18 5.80 32.88
CA THR A 14 -30.02 6.89 33.37
C THR A 14 -31.44 6.39 33.69
N PRO A 15 -31.96 6.60 34.92
CA PRO A 15 -33.33 6.21 35.27
C PRO A 15 -34.37 6.92 34.39
N ASN A 16 -35.44 6.21 33.99
CA ASN A 16 -36.53 6.72 33.15
C ASN A 16 -36.13 7.25 31.76
N ILE A 17 -35.00 6.79 31.20
CA ILE A 17 -34.63 7.07 29.81
C ILE A 17 -35.67 6.47 28.84
N SER A 18 -36.00 7.21 27.77
CA SER A 18 -36.96 6.70 26.78
C SER A 18 -36.32 5.64 25.87
N PRO A 19 -37.04 4.54 25.54
CA PRO A 19 -36.52 3.50 24.64
C PRO A 19 -36.13 4.05 23.26
N ALA A 20 -36.90 5.04 22.76
CA ALA A 20 -36.61 5.68 21.49
C ALA A 20 -35.26 6.43 21.49
N ARG A 21 -34.94 7.13 22.58
CA ARG A 21 -33.67 7.87 22.70
C ARG A 21 -32.48 6.92 22.82
N LEU A 22 -32.63 5.82 23.56
CA LEU A 22 -31.61 4.77 23.63
C LEU A 22 -31.33 4.17 22.25
N LYS A 23 -32.39 3.79 21.51
CA LYS A 23 -32.25 3.20 20.18
C LYS A 23 -31.54 4.12 19.18
N ILE A 24 -31.86 5.41 19.17
CA ILE A 24 -31.18 6.39 18.30
C ILE A 24 -29.67 6.42 18.60
N ASN A 25 -29.29 6.44 19.88
CA ASN A 25 -27.88 6.48 20.28
C ASN A 25 -27.16 5.16 19.99
N GLU A 26 -27.86 4.03 20.12
CA GLU A 26 -27.35 2.71 19.72
C GLU A 26 -27.08 2.65 18.21
N ASP A 27 -28.05 3.07 17.40
CA ASP A 27 -27.92 3.11 15.94
C ASP A 27 -26.78 4.04 15.49
N GLU A 28 -26.63 5.21 16.13
CA GLU A 28 -25.51 6.12 15.87
C GLU A 28 -24.16 5.52 16.24
N LEU A 29 -24.09 4.81 17.37
CA LEU A 29 -22.87 4.13 17.81
C LEU A 29 -22.50 3.03 16.80
N MET A 30 -23.46 2.20 16.40
CA MET A 30 -23.29 1.13 15.41
C MET A 30 -22.83 1.66 14.05
N LYS A 31 -23.47 2.71 13.53
CA LYS A 31 -23.05 3.36 12.27
C LYS A 31 -21.61 3.87 12.32
N LYS A 32 -21.16 4.37 13.47
CA LYS A 32 -19.77 4.83 13.63
C LYS A 32 -18.79 3.68 13.75
N TYR A 33 -19.17 2.56 14.35
CA TYR A 33 -18.36 1.33 14.32
C TYR A 33 -18.14 0.87 12.89
N GLU A 34 -19.22 0.73 12.13
CA GLU A 34 -19.17 0.32 10.72
C GLU A 34 -18.29 1.27 9.90
N ARG A 35 -18.43 2.58 10.09
CA ARG A 35 -17.57 3.57 9.41
C ARG A 35 -16.10 3.43 9.76
N ILE A 36 -15.76 3.09 11.01
CA ILE A 36 -14.37 2.90 11.43
C ILE A 36 -13.81 1.64 10.77
N GLU A 37 -14.55 0.54 10.78
CA GLU A 37 -14.15 -0.71 10.14
C GLU A 37 -13.92 -0.53 8.63
N ASN A 38 -14.88 0.09 7.94
CA ASN A 38 -14.76 0.41 6.53
C ASN A 38 -13.58 1.35 6.25
N PHE A 39 -13.35 2.36 7.11
CA PHE A 39 -12.22 3.27 6.95
C PHE A 39 -10.88 2.57 7.16
N SER A 40 -10.77 1.67 8.14
CA SER A 40 -9.57 0.87 8.37
C SER A 40 -9.26 -0.01 7.16
N ALA A 41 -10.24 -0.73 6.62
CA ALA A 41 -10.06 -1.54 5.41
C ALA A 41 -9.65 -0.69 4.20
N TYR A 42 -10.30 0.45 4.00
CA TYR A 42 -9.95 1.40 2.93
C TYR A 42 -8.53 1.94 3.08
N MET A 43 -8.08 2.27 4.30
CA MET A 43 -6.72 2.74 4.55
C MET A 43 -5.67 1.67 4.29
N GLU A 44 -5.95 0.41 4.60
CA GLU A 44 -5.03 -0.69 4.26
C GLU A 44 -4.87 -0.83 2.73
N GLU A 45 -5.97 -0.75 1.98
CA GLU A 45 -5.94 -0.75 0.52
C GLU A 45 -5.14 0.45 -0.03
N GLU A 46 -5.37 1.65 0.49
CA GLU A 46 -4.67 2.86 0.05
C GLU A 46 -3.18 2.81 0.37
N ILE A 47 -2.77 2.22 1.51
CA ILE A 47 -1.35 1.99 1.82
C ILE A 47 -0.72 1.07 0.79
N GLN A 48 -1.38 -0.04 0.45
CA GLN A 48 -0.87 -0.98 -0.57
C GLN A 48 -0.75 -0.31 -1.94
N LYS A 49 -1.77 0.44 -2.36
CA LYS A 49 -1.72 1.22 -3.61
C LYS A 49 -0.58 2.23 -3.59
N LYS A 50 -0.38 2.95 -2.48
CA LYS A 50 0.68 3.95 -2.40
C LYS A 50 2.06 3.32 -2.47
N GLN A 51 2.26 2.16 -1.86
CA GLN A 51 3.50 1.40 -2.00
C GLN A 51 3.76 1.04 -3.47
N LEU A 52 2.75 0.54 -4.19
CA LEU A 52 2.87 0.21 -5.61
C LEU A 52 3.14 1.46 -6.47
N GLU A 53 2.46 2.57 -6.20
CA GLU A 53 2.65 3.85 -6.90
C GLU A 53 4.08 4.37 -6.70
N LEU A 54 4.61 4.28 -5.48
CA LEU A 54 5.98 4.68 -5.15
C LEU A 54 7.02 3.76 -5.79
N LEU A 55 6.72 2.48 -6.01
CA LEU A 55 7.62 1.54 -6.70
C LEU A 55 7.68 1.74 -8.21
N LYS A 56 6.56 2.15 -8.83
CA LYS A 56 6.45 2.37 -10.27
C LYS A 56 7.54 3.27 -10.89
N PRO A 57 7.90 4.44 -10.33
CA PRO A 57 8.98 5.26 -10.90
C PRO A 57 10.33 4.55 -10.87
N PHE A 58 10.63 3.75 -9.83
CA PHE A 58 11.88 2.99 -9.77
C PHE A 58 11.92 1.90 -10.85
N GLN A 59 10.80 1.24 -11.12
CA GLN A 59 10.71 0.28 -12.23
C GLN A 59 10.99 0.95 -13.57
N ASN A 60 10.42 2.14 -13.80
CA ASN A 60 10.69 2.90 -15.02
C ASN A 60 12.16 3.29 -15.14
N LEU A 61 12.77 3.81 -14.06
CA LEU A 61 14.19 4.15 -14.03
C LEU A 61 15.07 2.92 -14.33
N LEU A 62 14.72 1.76 -13.76
CA LEU A 62 15.43 0.51 -14.02
C LEU A 62 15.33 0.08 -15.49
N ILE A 63 14.13 0.14 -16.08
CA ILE A 63 13.92 -0.21 -17.50
C ILE A 63 14.69 0.74 -18.41
N GLU A 64 14.69 2.04 -18.12
CA GLU A 64 15.45 3.04 -18.88
C GLU A 64 16.96 2.82 -18.77
N ALA A 65 17.46 2.50 -17.58
CA ALA A 65 18.87 2.19 -17.37
C ALA A 65 19.27 0.90 -18.12
N ILE A 66 18.46 -0.15 -18.04
CA ILE A 66 18.67 -1.39 -18.81
C ILE A 66 18.69 -1.09 -20.32
N ALA A 67 17.71 -0.33 -20.83
CA ALA A 67 17.63 0.02 -22.25
C ALA A 67 18.83 0.86 -22.70
N THR A 68 19.37 1.70 -21.82
CA THR A 68 20.56 2.51 -22.11
C THR A 68 21.81 1.63 -22.26
N VAL A 69 22.04 0.69 -21.33
CA VAL A 69 23.14 -0.28 -21.45
C VAL A 69 22.96 -1.18 -22.67
N ALA A 70 21.74 -1.68 -22.88
CA ALA A 70 21.44 -2.56 -24.01
C ALA A 70 21.75 -1.90 -25.36
N LYS A 71 21.42 -0.61 -25.53
CA LYS A 71 21.75 0.15 -26.74
C LYS A 71 23.23 0.45 -26.87
N ALA A 72 23.91 0.80 -25.78
CA ALA A 72 25.34 1.12 -25.80
C ALA A 72 26.19 -0.09 -26.22
N ASP A 73 25.82 -1.28 -25.74
CA ASP A 73 26.57 -2.51 -25.96
C ASP A 73 25.96 -3.41 -27.06
N ASN A 74 24.93 -2.93 -27.77
CA ASN A 74 24.24 -3.64 -28.86
C ASN A 74 23.60 -4.98 -28.46
N PHE A 75 23.09 -5.10 -27.24
CA PHE A 75 22.31 -6.27 -26.82
C PHE A 75 20.92 -6.26 -27.47
N THR A 76 20.55 -7.37 -28.12
CA THR A 76 19.20 -7.54 -28.69
C THR A 76 18.18 -7.99 -27.66
N TYR A 77 18.61 -8.74 -26.64
CA TYR A 77 17.76 -9.26 -25.57
C TYR A 77 18.49 -9.18 -24.24
N ILE A 78 17.75 -8.81 -23.18
CA ILE A 78 18.19 -8.88 -21.79
C ILE A 78 17.23 -9.82 -21.06
N PHE A 79 17.78 -10.77 -20.31
CA PHE A 79 17.00 -11.73 -19.52
C PHE A 79 17.24 -11.50 -18.03
N ASP A 80 16.18 -11.64 -17.23
CA ASP A 80 16.35 -11.77 -15.79
C ASP A 80 16.99 -13.12 -15.47
N SER A 81 18.16 -13.06 -14.83
CA SER A 81 18.92 -14.25 -14.42
C SER A 81 18.14 -15.21 -13.52
N SER A 82 17.11 -14.73 -12.78
CA SER A 82 16.25 -15.56 -11.93
C SER A 82 15.38 -16.53 -12.73
N THR A 83 15.12 -16.22 -14.00
CA THR A 83 14.26 -17.01 -14.89
C THR A 83 15.02 -18.08 -15.68
N LEU A 84 16.34 -18.05 -15.64
CA LEU A 84 17.20 -18.93 -16.43
C LEU A 84 17.62 -20.16 -15.63
N LEU A 85 17.43 -21.35 -16.20
CA LEU A 85 17.91 -22.61 -15.62
C LEU A 85 19.44 -22.71 -15.61
N HIS A 86 20.10 -22.03 -16.55
CA HIS A 86 21.55 -21.92 -16.65
C HIS A 86 21.93 -20.58 -17.27
N LYS A 87 22.97 -19.94 -16.75
CA LYS A 87 23.45 -18.63 -17.21
C LYS A 87 24.95 -18.67 -17.52
N ASN A 88 25.30 -18.28 -18.74
CA ASN A 88 26.69 -18.09 -19.20
C ASN A 88 26.83 -16.86 -20.12
N GLY A 89 25.92 -15.90 -19.97
CA GLY A 89 25.94 -14.63 -20.70
C GLY A 89 26.60 -13.51 -19.88
N GLU A 90 26.79 -12.34 -20.51
CA GLU A 90 27.29 -11.15 -19.84
C GLU A 90 26.28 -10.60 -18.82
N ASP A 91 26.75 -10.24 -17.63
CA ASP A 91 25.96 -9.58 -16.61
C ASP A 91 26.09 -8.05 -16.76
N ILE A 92 24.98 -7.40 -17.15
CA ILE A 92 24.91 -5.95 -17.29
C ILE A 92 24.56 -5.23 -15.97
N GLY A 93 24.25 -5.96 -14.90
CA GLY A 93 23.84 -5.42 -13.60
C GLY A 93 24.77 -4.33 -13.06
N PRO A 94 26.11 -4.51 -13.07
CA PRO A 94 27.04 -3.47 -12.65
C PRO A 94 26.92 -2.18 -13.47
N LYS A 95 26.77 -2.28 -14.80
CA LYS A 95 26.61 -1.10 -15.69
C LYS A 95 25.29 -0.37 -15.41
N VAL A 96 24.21 -1.12 -15.17
CA VAL A 96 22.90 -0.56 -14.82
C VAL A 96 22.95 0.18 -13.49
N LYS A 97 23.63 -0.36 -12.46
CA LYS A 97 23.80 0.31 -11.15
C LYS A 97 24.53 1.65 -11.29
N ILE A 98 25.56 1.71 -12.14
CA ILE A 98 26.30 2.95 -12.42
C ILE A 98 25.36 4.01 -13.01
N ILE A 99 24.52 3.66 -13.99
CA ILE A 99 23.53 4.59 -14.58
C ILE A 99 22.53 5.08 -13.53
N LEU A 100 22.10 4.20 -12.63
CA LEU A 100 21.18 4.54 -11.55
C LEU A 100 21.85 5.31 -10.39
N GLY A 101 23.16 5.53 -10.44
CA GLY A 101 23.91 6.24 -9.39
C GLY A 101 24.01 5.48 -8.07
N ILE A 102 23.79 4.16 -8.09
CA ILE A 102 23.89 3.30 -6.90
C ILE A 102 25.35 2.89 -6.76
N LYS A 103 26.01 3.37 -5.69
CA LYS A 103 27.36 2.92 -5.33
C LYS A 103 27.27 1.52 -4.73
N GLU A 104 28.22 0.65 -5.10
CA GLU A 104 28.36 -0.69 -4.52
C GLU A 104 28.52 -0.69 -3.01
#